data_AF-A0A7X8R2W9-F1
#
_entry.id   AF-A0A7X8R2W9-F1
#
_cell.length_a   1.000
_cell.length_b   1.000
_cell.length_c   1.000
_cell.angle_alpha   90.00
_cell.angle_beta   90.00
_cell.angle_gamma   90.00
#
_symmetry.space_group_name_H-M   'P 1'
#
loop_
_entity.id
_entity.type
_entity.pdbx_description
1 polymer ?
#
loop_
_entity_poly.entity_id
_entity_poly.type
_entity_poly.pdbx_seq_one_letter_code
_entity_poly.pdbx_strand_id
1 'polypeptide(L)'
;MNCETSKEFMMKYFDGEMDEAGEIQFREHLKVCRDCNDEFSCMEAIFTTLDAKVEIEPPEDFEARVMEKVASIEQQRREKSSKRVVLLYNCATLLSIILLFIFVADMKQVSVFSAFERLGEYFGSFSTVTAAVFGVVKDLAGLLVNALVVVADIAFSIVRSYYYVFIVLILTVLAIQRLIHYVGTRTGEEAE
;
A
#
# COMPACT_ATOMS: atom_id res chain seq x y z
N MET A 1 -29.09 39.85 50.04
CA MET A 1 -29.41 39.43 48.66
C MET A 1 -30.92 39.32 48.50
N ASN A 2 -31.43 39.60 47.30
CA ASN A 2 -32.85 39.41 46.95
C ASN A 2 -33.08 37.98 46.38
N CYS A 3 -34.34 37.56 46.25
CA CYS A 3 -34.66 36.20 45.81
C CYS A 3 -34.25 35.92 44.35
N GLU A 4 -34.26 36.93 43.47
CA GLU A 4 -33.83 36.75 42.06
C GLU A 4 -32.34 36.42 41.97
N THR A 5 -31.48 37.19 42.64
CA THR A 5 -30.05 36.91 42.73
C THR A 5 -29.78 35.57 43.42
N SER A 6 -30.60 35.19 44.40
CA SER A 6 -30.48 33.88 45.06
C SER A 6 -30.75 32.72 44.11
N LYS A 7 -31.67 32.87 43.15
CA LYS A 7 -31.94 31.84 42.14
C LYS A 7 -30.79 31.69 41.14
N GLU A 8 -30.16 32.79 40.75
CA GLU A 8 -28.95 32.73 39.93
C GLU A 8 -27.80 32.04 40.67
N PHE A 9 -27.63 32.35 41.96
CA PHE A 9 -26.58 31.74 42.80
C PHE A 9 -26.86 30.26 43.04
N MET A 10 -28.13 29.88 43.14
CA MET A 10 -28.55 28.47 43.23
C MET A 10 -28.10 27.67 42.02
N MET A 11 -28.30 28.18 40.80
CA MET A 11 -27.83 27.49 39.59
C MET A 11 -26.30 27.38 39.55
N LYS A 12 -25.59 28.48 39.82
CA LYS A 12 -24.12 28.49 39.88
C LYS A 12 -23.54 27.53 40.92
N TYR A 13 -24.23 27.35 42.05
CA TYR A 13 -23.84 26.37 43.07
C TYR A 13 -23.82 24.95 42.49
N PHE A 14 -24.90 24.55 41.81
CA PHE A 14 -25.00 23.19 41.24
C PHE A 14 -24.06 22.98 40.03
N ASP A 15 -23.75 24.03 39.27
CA ASP A 15 -22.80 23.97 38.16
C ASP A 15 -21.33 23.98 38.63
N GLY A 16 -21.06 24.24 39.92
CA GLY A 16 -19.70 24.34 40.47
C GLY A 16 -18.95 25.62 40.08
N GLU A 17 -19.67 26.67 39.66
CA GLU A 17 -19.12 27.94 39.17
C GLU A 17 -19.16 29.08 40.21
N MET A 18 -19.52 28.79 41.46
CA MET A 18 -19.64 29.79 42.52
C MET A 18 -18.33 29.99 43.28
N ASP A 19 -18.01 31.25 43.60
CA ASP A 19 -16.88 31.61 44.45
C ASP A 19 -17.22 31.55 45.94
N GLU A 20 -16.20 31.48 46.79
CA GLU A 20 -16.36 31.30 48.25
C GLU A 20 -17.16 32.45 48.89
N ALA A 21 -16.97 33.68 48.40
CA ALA A 21 -17.72 34.85 48.87
C ALA A 21 -19.21 34.79 48.47
N GLY A 22 -19.50 34.35 47.24
CA GLY A 22 -20.86 34.14 46.76
C GLY A 22 -21.58 33.04 47.51
N GLU A 23 -20.89 31.94 47.82
CA GLU A 23 -21.45 30.82 48.59
C GLU A 23 -21.85 31.24 50.01
N ILE A 24 -21.01 32.02 50.70
CA ILE A 24 -21.33 32.52 52.05
C ILE A 24 -22.60 33.39 51.98
N GLN A 25 -22.68 34.31 51.02
CA GLN A 25 -23.86 35.16 50.85
C GLN A 25 -25.13 34.36 50.50
N PHE A 26 -24.98 33.32 49.68
CA PHE A 26 -26.04 32.37 49.34
C PHE A 26 -26.56 31.62 50.56
N ARG A 27 -25.66 30.98 51.31
CA ARG A 27 -26.03 30.25 52.52
C ARG A 27 -26.68 31.15 53.57
N GLU A 28 -26.26 32.40 53.66
CA GLU A 28 -26.88 33.37 54.57
C GLU A 28 -28.32 33.72 54.14
N HIS A 29 -28.58 33.87 52.84
CA HIS A 29 -29.93 34.10 52.33
C HIS A 29 -30.86 32.90 52.57
N LEU A 30 -30.36 31.67 52.38
CA LEU A 30 -31.13 30.44 52.62
C LEU A 30 -31.57 30.28 54.08
N LYS A 31 -30.87 30.90 55.04
CA LYS A 31 -31.30 30.91 56.47
C LYS A 31 -32.47 31.85 56.72
N VAL A 32 -32.63 32.88 55.89
CA VAL A 32 -33.59 33.98 56.11
C VAL A 32 -34.83 33.82 55.22
N CYS A 33 -34.68 33.31 54.00
CA CYS A 33 -35.77 33.11 53.04
C CYS A 33 -36.16 31.63 52.96
N ARG A 34 -37.36 31.30 53.46
CA ARG A 34 -37.89 29.94 53.42
C ARG A 34 -38.16 29.45 52.00
N ASP A 35 -38.72 30.29 51.13
CA ASP A 35 -39.05 29.89 49.75
C ASP A 35 -37.81 29.46 48.96
N CYS A 36 -36.71 30.22 49.08
CA CYS A 36 -35.44 29.86 48.41
C CYS A 36 -34.79 28.62 49.04
N ASN A 37 -34.97 28.40 50.35
CA ASN A 37 -34.49 27.20 51.05
C ASN A 37 -35.23 25.93 50.59
N ASP A 38 -36.55 26.02 50.47
CA ASP A 38 -37.39 24.91 50.01
C ASP A 38 -37.06 24.55 48.54
N GLU A 39 -36.86 25.56 47.68
CA GLU A 39 -36.44 25.38 46.28
C GLU A 39 -35.04 24.74 46.18
N PHE A 40 -34.09 25.23 46.97
CA PHE A 40 -32.73 24.66 47.05
C PHE A 40 -32.74 23.20 47.51
N SER A 41 -33.45 22.90 48.60
CA SER A 41 -33.51 21.55 49.17
C SER A 41 -34.15 20.56 48.20
N CYS A 42 -35.15 21.01 47.43
CA CYS A 42 -35.77 20.21 46.38
C CYS A 42 -34.78 19.86 45.26
N MET A 43 -34.02 20.84 44.76
CA MET A 43 -32.98 20.60 43.76
C MET A 43 -31.84 19.74 44.31
N GLU A 44 -31.38 20.00 45.52
CA GLU A 44 -30.33 19.22 46.19
C GLU A 44 -30.75 17.76 46.33
N ALA A 45 -32.01 17.48 46.68
CA ALA A 45 -32.54 16.13 46.72
C ALA A 45 -32.50 15.45 45.34
N ILE A 46 -32.87 16.17 44.27
CA ILE A 46 -32.81 15.64 42.89
C ILE A 46 -31.36 15.30 42.52
N PHE A 47 -30.44 16.24 42.68
CA PHE A 47 -29.03 16.01 42.37
C PHE A 47 -28.44 14.88 43.21
N THR A 48 -28.71 14.82 44.50
CA THR A 48 -28.26 13.72 45.38
C THR A 48 -28.78 12.36 44.91
N THR A 49 -30.03 12.28 44.45
CA THR A 49 -30.57 11.01 43.90
C THR A 49 -29.94 10.63 42.57
N LEU A 50 -29.50 11.61 41.76
CA LEU A 50 -28.81 11.36 40.49
C LEU A 50 -27.34 11.00 40.69
N ASP A 51 -26.68 11.60 41.69
CA ASP A 51 -25.29 11.34 42.06
C ASP A 51 -25.13 10.01 42.79
N ALA A 52 -26.19 9.50 43.40
CA ALA A 52 -26.24 8.14 43.94
C ALA A 52 -26.13 7.04 42.86
N LYS A 53 -25.96 7.40 41.58
CA LYS A 53 -25.63 6.45 40.51
C LYS A 53 -24.25 5.86 40.76
N VAL A 54 -24.23 4.54 40.95
CA VAL A 54 -23.05 3.69 40.96
C VAL A 54 -22.07 4.16 39.88
N GLU A 55 -20.81 4.39 40.25
CA GLU A 55 -19.72 4.60 39.29
C GLU A 55 -19.72 3.41 38.32
N ILE A 56 -20.27 3.63 37.12
CA ILE A 56 -20.25 2.63 36.07
C ILE A 56 -18.87 2.72 35.45
N GLU A 57 -18.00 1.77 35.79
CA GLU A 57 -16.74 1.66 35.08
C GLU A 57 -17.02 1.42 33.59
N PRO A 58 -16.39 2.19 32.70
CA PRO A 58 -16.49 1.92 31.28
C PRO A 58 -15.89 0.53 31.01
N PRO A 59 -16.35 -0.15 29.94
CA PRO A 59 -15.72 -1.39 29.51
C PRO A 59 -14.20 -1.22 29.36
N GLU A 60 -13.44 -2.24 29.72
CA GLU A 60 -11.95 -2.22 29.68
C GLU A 60 -11.39 -1.80 28.30
N ASP A 61 -12.15 -2.03 27.22
CA ASP A 61 -11.76 -1.73 25.84
C ASP A 61 -12.20 -0.34 25.34
N PHE A 62 -12.90 0.44 26.15
CA PHE A 62 -13.49 1.71 25.73
C PHE A 62 -12.44 2.71 25.26
N GLU A 63 -11.38 2.91 26.06
CA GLU A 63 -10.29 3.82 25.73
C GLU A 63 -9.60 3.40 24.43
N ALA A 64 -9.26 2.10 24.32
CA ALA A 64 -8.62 1.55 23.14
C ALA A 64 -9.47 1.79 21.86
N ARG A 65 -10.78 1.55 21.93
CA ARG A 65 -11.71 1.77 20.81
C ARG A 65 -11.86 3.23 20.42
N VAL A 66 -11.82 4.15 21.40
CA VAL A 66 -11.86 5.60 21.13
C VAL A 66 -10.56 6.03 20.45
N MET A 67 -9.42 5.63 21.00
CA MET A 67 -8.10 6.03 20.49
C MET A 67 -7.81 5.46 19.11
N GLU A 68 -8.26 4.24 18.81
CA GLU A 68 -8.20 3.68 17.47
C GLU A 68 -8.97 4.53 16.45
N LYS A 69 -10.18 4.97 16.79
CA LYS A 69 -10.97 5.85 15.92
C LYS A 69 -10.29 7.20 15.72
N VAL A 70 -9.75 7.81 16.78
CA VAL A 70 -9.00 9.07 16.69
C VAL A 70 -7.80 8.92 15.74
N ALA A 71 -7.00 7.87 15.92
CA ALA A 71 -5.86 7.58 15.07
C ALA A 71 -6.27 7.39 13.59
N SER A 72 -7.37 6.68 13.33
CA SER A 72 -7.87 6.47 11.97
C SER A 72 -8.27 7.78 11.27
N ILE A 73 -8.90 8.71 11.99
CA ILE A 73 -9.31 10.02 11.48
C ILE A 73 -8.07 10.86 11.16
N GLU A 74 -7.08 10.86 12.04
CA GLU A 74 -5.82 11.58 11.82
C GLU A 74 -5.05 11.06 10.62
N GLN A 75 -4.96 9.73 10.46
CA GLN A 75 -4.30 9.11 9.31
C GLN A 75 -4.99 9.51 8.00
N GLN A 76 -6.32 9.39 7.93
CA GLN A 76 -7.07 9.79 6.73
C GLN A 76 -6.88 11.28 6.39
N ARG A 77 -6.80 12.15 7.41
CA ARG A 77 -6.53 13.57 7.23
C ARG A 77 -5.13 13.82 6.65
N ARG A 78 -4.10 13.12 7.17
CA ARG A 78 -2.71 13.21 6.68
C ARG A 78 -2.57 12.70 5.24
N GLU A 79 -3.24 11.61 4.90
CA GLU A 79 -3.21 11.08 3.53
C GLU A 79 -3.87 12.04 2.53
N LYS A 80 -5.03 12.62 2.88
CA LYS A 80 -5.71 13.61 2.04
C LYS A 80 -4.88 14.88 1.86
N SER A 81 -4.25 15.38 2.92
CA SER A 81 -3.40 16.57 2.82
C SER A 81 -2.15 16.29 1.99
N SER A 82 -1.50 15.14 2.18
CA SER A 82 -0.34 14.72 1.39
C SER A 82 -0.68 14.59 -0.09
N LYS A 83 -1.78 13.92 -0.45
CA LYS A 83 -2.24 13.81 -1.85
C LYS A 83 -2.50 15.19 -2.47
N ARG A 84 -3.08 16.13 -1.72
CA ARG A 84 -3.33 17.49 -2.20
C ARG A 84 -2.02 18.27 -2.42
N VAL A 85 -1.05 18.16 -1.51
CA VAL A 85 0.26 18.80 -1.64
C VAL A 85 1.03 18.23 -2.83
N VAL A 86 1.03 16.91 -3.00
CA VAL A 86 1.64 16.23 -4.15
C VAL A 86 0.97 16.69 -5.45
N LEU A 87 -0.36 16.76 -5.49
CA LEU A 87 -1.10 17.25 -6.67
C LEU A 87 -0.71 18.70 -7.00
N LEU A 88 -0.72 19.59 -6.01
CA LEU A 88 -0.34 21.00 -6.20
C LEU A 88 1.10 21.13 -6.72
N TYR A 89 2.03 20.35 -6.17
CA TYR A 89 3.43 20.32 -6.62
C TYR A 89 3.56 19.82 -8.07
N ASN A 90 2.83 18.76 -8.44
CA ASN A 90 2.81 18.25 -9.82
C ASN A 90 2.20 19.27 -10.80
N CYS A 91 1.12 19.95 -10.42
CA CYS A 91 0.55 21.02 -11.24
C CYS A 91 1.51 22.21 -11.38
N ALA A 92 2.18 22.62 -10.30
CA ALA A 92 3.15 23.71 -10.32
C ALA A 92 4.39 23.38 -11.18
N THR A 93 4.90 22.15 -11.09
CA THR A 93 6.02 21.68 -11.92
C THR A 93 5.62 21.64 -13.41
N LEU A 94 4.46 21.09 -13.76
CA LEU A 94 3.96 21.14 -15.14
C LEU A 94 3.82 22.57 -15.67
N LEU A 95 3.24 23.47 -14.87
CA LEU A 95 3.10 24.87 -15.23
C LEU A 95 4.46 25.55 -15.42
N SER A 96 5.45 25.24 -14.58
CA SER A 96 6.81 25.75 -14.73
C SER A 96 7.48 25.29 -16.03
N ILE A 97 7.28 24.02 -16.41
CA ILE A 97 7.79 23.47 -17.68
C ILE A 97 7.14 24.21 -18.86
N ILE A 98 5.82 24.39 -18.84
CA ILE A 98 5.08 25.10 -19.88
C ILE A 98 5.58 26.55 -20.01
N LEU A 99 5.75 27.26 -18.89
CA LEU A 99 6.28 28.64 -18.90
C LEU A 99 7.70 28.71 -19.44
N LEU A 100 8.56 27.76 -19.08
CA LEU A 100 9.93 27.68 -19.62
C LEU A 100 9.90 27.43 -21.14
N PHE A 101 9.01 26.56 -21.62
CA PHE A 101 8.83 26.34 -23.05
C PHE A 101 8.38 27.60 -23.79
N ILE A 102 7.41 28.34 -23.24
CA ILE A 102 6.95 29.60 -23.82
C ILE A 102 8.09 30.61 -23.86
N PHE A 103 8.86 30.75 -22.78
CA PHE A 103 10.02 31.63 -22.71
C PHE A 103 11.10 31.29 -23.75
N VAL A 104 11.42 30.00 -23.91
CA VAL A 104 12.40 29.54 -24.92
C VAL A 104 11.91 29.78 -26.35
N ALA A 105 10.61 29.60 -26.61
CA ALA A 105 10.02 29.86 -27.93
C ALA A 105 10.08 31.36 -28.27
N ASP A 106 9.73 32.22 -27.30
CA ASP A 106 9.79 33.67 -27.42
C ASP A 106 11.23 34.17 -27.68
N MET A 107 12.21 33.68 -26.89
CA MET A 107 13.63 34.01 -27.07
C MET A 107 14.17 33.68 -28.46
N LYS A 108 13.69 32.60 -29.08
CA LYS A 108 14.15 32.19 -30.42
C LYS A 108 13.36 32.83 -31.56
N GLN A 109 12.39 33.71 -31.27
CA GLN A 109 11.46 34.27 -32.26
C GLN A 109 10.77 33.19 -33.10
N VAL A 110 10.60 32.00 -32.53
CA VAL A 110 9.93 30.87 -33.19
C VAL A 110 8.52 30.78 -32.64
N SER A 111 7.53 30.58 -33.52
CA SER A 111 6.16 30.39 -33.07
C SER A 111 6.06 29.13 -32.20
N VAL A 112 5.38 29.20 -31.06
CA VAL A 112 5.19 28.06 -30.13
C VAL A 112 4.65 26.82 -30.87
N PHE A 113 3.80 27.05 -31.88
CA PHE A 113 3.25 26.03 -32.77
C PHE A 113 4.33 25.26 -33.56
N SER A 114 5.31 25.96 -34.15
CA SER A 114 6.39 25.31 -34.91
C SER A 114 7.44 24.64 -34.01
N ALA A 115 7.62 25.11 -32.77
CA ALA A 115 8.43 24.42 -31.77
C ALA A 115 7.78 23.08 -31.33
N PHE A 116 6.44 23.03 -31.24
CA PHE A 116 5.69 21.82 -30.92
C PHE A 116 5.75 20.79 -32.06
N GLU A 117 5.63 21.21 -33.32
CA GLU A 117 5.82 20.32 -34.49
C GLU A 117 7.22 19.69 -34.52
N ARG A 118 8.27 20.48 -34.23
CA ARG A 118 9.65 19.96 -34.14
C ARG A 118 9.81 18.93 -33.03
N LEU A 119 9.16 19.11 -31.88
CA LEU A 119 9.13 18.08 -30.83
C LEU A 119 8.44 16.80 -31.33
N GLY A 120 7.35 16.92 -32.08
CA GLY A 120 6.69 15.80 -32.75
C GLY A 120 7.62 15.06 -33.72
N GLU A 121 8.46 15.78 -34.47
CA GLU A 121 9.50 15.18 -35.33
C GLU A 121 10.61 14.48 -34.52
N TYR A 122 11.04 15.03 -33.38
CA TYR A 122 11.97 14.36 -32.46
C TYR A 122 11.38 13.07 -31.88
N PHE A 123 10.11 13.07 -31.47
CA PHE A 123 9.41 11.87 -31.01
C PHE A 123 9.18 10.85 -32.14
N GLY A 124 8.88 11.32 -33.35
CA GLY A 124 8.81 10.49 -34.55
C GLY A 124 10.15 9.83 -34.89
N SER A 125 11.25 10.58 -34.77
CA SER A 125 12.62 10.07 -34.95
C SER A 125 13.01 9.06 -33.85
N PHE A 126 12.52 9.25 -32.63
CA PHE A 126 12.72 8.27 -31.56
C PHE A 126 11.96 6.95 -31.82
N SER A 127 10.74 7.04 -32.37
CA SER A 127 9.95 5.88 -32.81
C SER A 127 10.62 5.10 -33.95
N THR A 128 11.20 5.78 -34.94
CA THR A 128 11.90 5.10 -36.06
C THR A 128 13.20 4.45 -35.61
N VAL A 129 13.98 5.09 -34.73
CA VAL A 129 15.20 4.52 -34.16
C VAL A 129 14.87 3.29 -33.31
N THR A 130 13.84 3.35 -32.46
CA THR A 130 13.42 2.19 -31.64
C THR A 130 12.87 1.05 -32.49
N ALA A 131 12.11 1.34 -33.55
CA ALA A 131 11.64 0.32 -34.49
C ALA A 131 12.78 -0.35 -35.27
N ALA A 132 13.80 0.41 -35.69
CA ALA A 132 14.98 -0.12 -36.37
C ALA A 132 15.81 -1.02 -35.44
N VAL A 133 16.04 -0.59 -34.19
CA VAL A 133 16.73 -1.40 -33.17
C VAL A 133 15.96 -2.70 -32.89
N PHE A 134 14.65 -2.62 -32.73
CA PHE A 134 13.80 -3.80 -32.52
C PHE A 134 13.84 -4.76 -33.72
N GLY A 135 13.85 -4.24 -34.95
CA GLY A 135 14.01 -5.03 -36.17
C GLY A 135 15.33 -5.79 -36.21
N VAL A 136 16.45 -5.12 -35.92
CA VAL A 136 17.78 -5.74 -35.87
C VAL A 136 17.85 -6.82 -34.79
N VAL A 137 17.32 -6.56 -33.60
CA VAL A 137 17.28 -7.55 -32.51
C VAL A 137 16.46 -8.77 -32.90
N LYS A 138 15.29 -8.59 -33.52
CA LYS A 138 14.43 -9.67 -34.01
C LYS A 138 15.13 -10.51 -35.08
N ASP A 139 15.83 -9.89 -36.02
CA ASP A 139 16.52 -10.59 -37.10
C ASP A 139 17.74 -11.37 -36.58
N LEU A 140 18.50 -10.78 -35.66
CA LEU A 140 19.62 -11.46 -35.00
C LEU A 140 19.15 -12.65 -34.17
N ALA A 141 18.04 -12.50 -33.43
CA ALA A 141 17.41 -13.59 -32.70
C ALA A 141 16.91 -14.70 -33.65
N GLY A 142 16.32 -14.33 -34.79
CA GLY A 142 15.89 -15.29 -35.82
C GLY A 142 17.06 -16.09 -36.40
N LEU A 143 18.20 -15.44 -36.66
CA LEU A 143 19.42 -16.13 -37.11
C LEU A 143 19.94 -17.13 -36.08
N LEU A 144 19.94 -16.76 -34.79
CA LEU A 144 20.36 -17.65 -33.70
C LEU A 144 19.45 -18.87 -33.59
N VAL A 145 18.12 -18.66 -33.62
CA VAL A 145 17.14 -19.75 -33.58
C VAL A 145 17.32 -20.69 -34.76
N ASN A 146 17.47 -20.15 -35.98
CA ASN A 146 17.67 -20.97 -37.18
C ASN A 146 18.98 -21.77 -37.11
N ALA A 147 20.07 -21.17 -36.63
CA ALA A 147 21.33 -21.88 -36.44
C ALA A 147 21.18 -23.03 -35.44
N LEU A 148 20.45 -22.82 -34.33
CA LEU A 148 20.20 -23.83 -33.32
C LEU A 148 19.36 -24.99 -33.85
N VAL A 149 18.34 -24.69 -34.66
CA VAL A 149 17.51 -25.70 -35.35
C VAL A 149 18.37 -26.54 -36.29
N VAL A 150 19.25 -25.93 -37.10
CA VAL A 150 20.15 -26.68 -38.00
C VAL A 150 21.09 -27.59 -37.21
N VAL A 151 21.65 -27.12 -36.10
CA VAL A 151 22.50 -27.95 -35.22
C VAL A 151 21.71 -29.12 -34.64
N ALA A 152 20.47 -28.88 -34.18
CA ALA A 152 19.60 -29.92 -33.66
C ALA A 152 19.24 -30.96 -34.73
N ASP A 153 18.95 -30.53 -35.96
CA ASP A 153 18.66 -31.41 -37.09
C ASP A 153 19.86 -32.28 -37.47
N ILE A 154 21.06 -31.70 -37.49
CA ILE A 154 22.31 -32.45 -37.73
C ILE A 154 22.52 -33.48 -36.62
N ALA A 155 22.35 -33.09 -35.35
CA ALA A 155 22.47 -34.00 -34.22
C ALA A 155 21.47 -35.16 -34.32
N PHE A 156 20.20 -34.88 -34.63
CA PHE A 156 19.17 -35.90 -34.80
C PHE A 156 19.46 -36.82 -35.99
N SER A 157 19.96 -36.27 -37.10
CA SER A 157 20.36 -37.02 -38.29
C SER A 157 21.51 -37.99 -37.99
N ILE A 158 22.53 -37.54 -37.25
CA ILE A 158 23.65 -38.38 -36.80
C ILE A 158 23.12 -39.52 -35.92
N VAL A 159 22.31 -39.22 -34.90
CA VAL A 159 21.74 -40.24 -34.02
C VAL A 159 20.95 -41.28 -34.82
N ARG A 160 20.11 -40.84 -35.76
CA ARG A 160 19.32 -41.75 -36.62
C ARG A 160 20.19 -42.63 -37.51
N SER A 161 21.28 -42.09 -38.05
CA SER A 161 22.21 -42.82 -38.92
C SER A 161 22.96 -43.93 -38.17
N TYR A 162 23.42 -43.64 -36.95
CA TYR A 162 24.27 -44.56 -36.19
C TYR A 162 23.51 -45.45 -35.19
N TYR A 163 22.20 -45.24 -34.97
CA TYR A 163 21.39 -45.99 -34.01
C TYR A 163 21.46 -47.52 -34.21
N TYR A 164 21.33 -47.99 -35.45
CA TYR A 164 21.39 -49.42 -35.75
C TYR A 164 22.79 -50.01 -35.55
N VAL A 165 23.84 -49.23 -35.80
CA VAL A 165 25.23 -49.65 -35.56
C VAL A 165 25.45 -49.90 -34.07
N PHE A 166 24.98 -48.98 -33.21
CA PHE A 166 25.05 -49.17 -31.76
C PHE A 166 24.26 -50.40 -31.29
N ILE A 167 23.05 -50.64 -31.83
CA ILE A 167 22.28 -51.84 -31.51
C ILE A 167 23.06 -53.12 -31.86
N VAL A 168 23.61 -53.19 -33.07
CA VAL A 168 24.37 -54.37 -33.51
C VAL A 168 25.59 -54.59 -32.61
N LEU A 169 26.31 -53.52 -32.26
CA LEU A 169 27.49 -53.60 -31.39
C LEU A 169 27.11 -54.06 -29.97
N ILE A 170 25.98 -53.62 -29.42
CA ILE A 170 25.47 -54.11 -28.14
C ILE A 170 25.11 -55.60 -28.23
N LEU A 171 24.43 -56.01 -29.30
CA LEU A 171 24.06 -57.42 -29.50
C LEU A 171 25.29 -58.31 -29.65
N THR A 172 26.33 -57.88 -30.35
CA THR A 172 27.58 -58.66 -30.48
C THR A 172 28.30 -58.79 -29.15
N VAL A 173 28.38 -57.73 -28.35
CA VAL A 173 28.96 -57.77 -27.00
C VAL A 173 28.18 -58.73 -26.09
N LEU A 174 26.84 -58.68 -26.11
CA LEU A 174 25.99 -59.60 -25.33
C LEU A 174 26.16 -61.06 -25.79
N ALA A 175 26.28 -61.30 -27.10
CA ALA A 175 26.53 -62.63 -27.64
C ALA A 175 27.88 -63.18 -27.17
N ILE A 176 28.94 -62.36 -27.19
CA ILE A 176 30.27 -62.74 -26.69
C ILE A 176 30.21 -63.04 -25.18
N GLN A 177 29.57 -62.19 -24.38
CA GLN A 177 29.41 -62.44 -22.94
C GLN A 177 28.69 -63.76 -22.66
N ARG A 178 27.62 -64.05 -23.41
CA ARG A 178 26.88 -65.32 -23.29
C ARG A 178 27.72 -66.52 -23.69
N LEU A 179 28.55 -66.39 -24.73
CA LEU A 179 29.44 -67.45 -25.19
C LEU A 179 30.55 -67.74 -24.18
N ILE A 180 31.16 -66.70 -23.59
CA ILE A 180 32.15 -66.85 -22.52
C ILE A 180 31.52 -67.54 -21.30
N HIS A 181 30.33 -67.14 -20.88
CA HIS A 181 29.63 -67.80 -19.78
C HIS A 181 29.31 -69.26 -20.10
N TYR A 182 28.82 -69.56 -21.30
CA TYR A 182 28.52 -70.92 -21.73
C TYR A 182 29.76 -71.84 -21.78
N VAL A 183 30.88 -71.33 -22.30
CA VAL A 183 32.15 -72.06 -22.30
C VAL A 183 32.64 -72.28 -20.86
N GLY A 184 32.57 -71.25 -20.02
CA GLY A 184 32.96 -71.34 -18.60
C GLY A 184 32.15 -72.38 -17.81
N THR A 185 30.84 -72.48 -18.04
CA THR A 185 30.01 -73.52 -17.42
C THR A 185 30.34 -74.92 -17.91
N ARG A 186 30.66 -75.09 -19.20
CA ARG A 186 30.97 -76.40 -19.79
C ARG A 186 32.31 -76.96 -19.30
N THR A 187 33.31 -76.10 -19.12
CA THR A 187 34.60 -76.48 -18.49
C THR A 187 34.47 -76.82 -17.01
N GLY A 188 33.39 -76.37 -16.34
CA GLY A 188 33.09 -76.74 -14.96
C GLY A 188 32.47 -78.13 -14.84
N GLU A 189 31.62 -78.54 -15.78
CA GLU A 189 31.03 -79.89 -15.83
C GLU A 189 32.02 -81.00 -16.23
N GLU A 190 33.11 -80.69 -16.95
CA GLU A 190 34.16 -81.68 -17.29
C GLU A 190 35.21 -81.84 -16.18
N ALA A 191 35.12 -81.08 -15.09
CA ALA A 191 36.06 -81.11 -13.95
C ALA A 191 35.50 -81.77 -12.68
N GLU A 192 34.30 -82.37 -12.75
CA GLU A 192 33.66 -83.18 -11.70
C GLU A 192 33.54 -84.65 -12.14
#